data_AF-A0A1B6FDD4-F1
#
_entry.id   AF-A0A1B6FDD4-F1
#
_cell.length_a   1.000
_cell.length_b   1.000
_cell.length_c   1.000
_cell.angle_alpha   90.00
_cell.angle_beta   90.00
_cell.angle_gamma   90.00
#
_symmetry.space_group_name_H-M   'P 1'
#
loop_
_entity.id
_entity.type
_entity.pdbx_description
1 polymer ?
#
loop_
_entity_poly.entity_id
_entity_poly.type
_entity_poly.pdbx_seq_one_letter_code
_entity_poly.pdbx_strand_id
1 'polypeptide(L)'
;QITWRFLAPLIMFTILTSSIAFRIIEKPSYHAWDADTGQTKETQYPGWVLIIAVLMITASVIPILIVFLLRRFQCLKYDLDIHQGAIRRIDTTVSTKEMMADIDQEEF
;
A
#
# COMPACT_ATOMS: atom_id res chain seq x y z
N GLN A 1 14.11 -0.96 17.27
CA GLN A 1 12.85 -1.36 16.59
C GLN A 1 11.86 -0.20 16.32
N ILE A 2 12.25 1.07 16.50
CA ILE A 2 11.34 2.23 16.26
C ILE A 2 11.57 2.83 14.86
N THR A 3 12.83 2.88 14.44
CA THR A 3 13.25 3.49 13.16
C THR A 3 12.65 2.77 11.95
N TRP A 4 12.72 1.45 11.89
CA TRP A 4 12.21 0.70 10.74
C TRP A 4 10.68 0.61 10.65
N ARG A 5 9.97 0.71 11.78
CA ARG A 5 8.52 0.48 11.82
C ARG A 5 7.71 1.77 11.71
N PHE A 6 8.27 2.89 12.16
CA PHE A 6 7.56 4.17 12.20
C PHE A 6 8.32 5.30 11.53
N LEU A 7 9.65 5.38 11.70
CA LEU A 7 10.43 6.47 11.12
C LEU A 7 10.52 6.38 9.59
N ALA A 8 10.76 5.18 9.05
CA ALA A 8 10.81 4.96 7.60
C ALA A 8 9.49 5.35 6.89
N PRO A 9 8.30 4.85 7.31
CA PRO A 9 7.05 5.25 6.68
C PRO A 9 6.71 6.74 6.90
N LEU A 10 7.06 7.30 8.06
CA LEU A 10 6.86 8.74 8.33
C LEU A 10 7.68 9.60 7.35
N ILE A 11 8.96 9.30 7.17
CA ILE A 11 9.84 10.05 6.25
C ILE A 11 9.36 9.92 4.80
N MET A 12 8.94 8.72 4.38
CA MET A 12 8.40 8.54 3.04
C MET A 12 7.12 9.37 2.82
N PHE A 13 6.26 9.43 3.82
CA PHE A 13 5.04 10.24 3.78
C PHE A 13 5.33 11.75 3.75
N THR A 14 6.31 12.23 4.52
CA THR A 14 6.68 13.65 4.51
C THR A 14 7.32 14.07 3.20
N ILE A 15 8.19 13.23 2.62
CA ILE A 15 8.79 13.52 1.30
C ILE A 15 7.71 13.54 0.22
N LEU A 16 6.76 12.59 0.24
CA LEU A 16 5.66 12.53 -0.72
C LEU A 16 4.78 13.79 -0.64
N THR A 17 4.36 14.18 0.57
CA THR A 17 3.50 15.35 0.77
C THR A 17 4.24 16.65 0.42
N SER A 18 5.52 16.77 0.78
CA SER A 18 6.38 17.90 0.37
C SER A 18 6.51 17.99 -1.15
N SER A 19 6.73 16.87 -1.85
CA SER A 19 6.80 16.84 -3.32
C SER A 19 5.51 17.31 -3.98
N ILE A 20 4.36 16.90 -3.44
CA ILE A 20 3.05 17.35 -3.93
C ILE A 20 2.88 18.86 -3.70
N ALA A 21 3.21 19.35 -2.50
CA ALA A 21 3.11 20.78 -2.18
C ALA A 21 4.00 21.63 -3.09
N PHE A 22 5.23 21.20 -3.34
CA PHE A 22 6.14 21.88 -4.26
C PHE A 22 5.56 21.95 -5.67
N ARG A 23 4.93 20.87 -6.16
CA ARG A 23 4.28 20.83 -7.49
C ARG A 23 3.01 21.70 -7.59
N ILE A 24 2.40 22.06 -6.47
CA ILE A 24 1.24 22.97 -6.41
C ILE A 24 1.70 24.43 -6.44
N ILE A 25 2.79 24.74 -5.72
CA ILE A 25 3.36 26.08 -5.64
C ILE A 25 4.09 26.44 -6.95
N GLU A 26 4.99 25.56 -7.38
CA GLU A 26 5.73 25.67 -8.64
C GLU A 26 4.92 24.96 -9.73
N LYS A 27 4.09 25.71 -10.45
CA LYS A 27 3.27 25.11 -11.51
C LYS A 27 4.20 24.62 -12.61
N PRO A 28 4.17 23.31 -12.95
CA PRO A 28 5.00 22.81 -14.02
C PRO A 28 4.65 23.53 -15.33
N SER A 29 5.67 23.95 -16.07
CA SER A 29 5.54 24.40 -17.45
C SER A 29 5.88 23.23 -18.39
N TYR A 30 5.28 23.24 -19.57
CA TYR A 30 5.69 22.38 -20.67
C TYR A 30 5.99 23.23 -21.89
N HIS A 31 6.94 22.80 -22.71
CA HIS A 31 7.24 23.46 -23.98
C HIS A 31 6.18 23.06 -25.01
N ALA A 32 5.28 23.98 -25.33
CA ALA A 32 4.34 23.84 -26.43
C ALA A 32 4.96 24.40 -27.71
N TRP A 33 4.77 23.70 -28.83
CA TRP A 33 5.13 24.23 -30.14
C TRP A 33 4.09 25.25 -30.58
N ASP A 34 4.52 26.48 -30.85
CA ASP A 34 3.67 27.54 -31.40
C ASP A 34 3.93 27.67 -32.90
N ALA A 35 2.94 27.28 -33.71
CA ALA A 35 3.03 27.30 -35.17
C ALA A 35 3.12 28.73 -35.75
N ASP A 36 2.59 29.73 -35.06
CA ASP A 36 2.63 31.13 -35.51
C ASP A 36 4.01 31.78 -35.28
N THR A 37 4.72 31.36 -34.22
CA THR A 37 6.02 31.94 -33.88
C THR A 37 7.21 31.06 -34.31
N GLY A 38 6.95 29.80 -34.71
CA GLY A 38 7.98 28.83 -35.10
C GLY A 38 8.95 28.49 -33.98
N GLN A 39 8.52 28.67 -32.73
CA GLN A 39 9.34 28.48 -31.53
C GLN A 39 8.56 27.74 -30.46
N THR A 40 9.30 27.01 -29.61
CA THR A 40 8.75 26.38 -28.41
C THR A 40 8.51 27.43 -27.32
N LYS A 41 7.27 27.64 -26.92
CA LYS A 41 6.92 28.52 -25.79
C LYS A 41 6.65 27.69 -24.54
N GLU A 42 7.12 28.17 -23.39
CA GLU A 42 6.76 27.58 -22.11
C GLU A 42 5.32 27.95 -21.77
N THR A 43 4.45 26.95 -21.78
CA THR A 43 3.05 27.06 -21.41
C THR A 43 2.81 26.36 -20.09
N GLN A 44 2.12 27.04 -19.17
CA GLN A 44 1.82 26.52 -17.85
C GLN A 44 0.69 25.49 -17.91
N TYR A 45 0.80 24.40 -17.15
CA TYR A 45 -0.32 23.46 -17.03
C TYR A 45 -1.54 24.13 -16.37
N PRO A 46 -2.77 23.83 -16.86
CA PRO A 46 -3.98 24.28 -16.21
C PRO A 46 -4.15 23.59 -14.84
N GLY A 47 -4.67 24.33 -13.85
CA GLY A 47 -4.73 23.89 -12.45
C GLY A 47 -5.51 22.60 -12.21
N TRP A 48 -6.49 22.25 -13.06
CA TRP A 48 -7.23 21.00 -12.95
C TRP A 48 -6.35 19.76 -13.14
N VAL A 49 -5.25 19.86 -13.90
CA VAL A 49 -4.35 18.71 -14.17
C VAL A 49 -3.62 18.31 -12.89
N LEU A 50 -3.26 19.29 -12.07
CA LEU A 50 -2.65 19.04 -10.78
C LEU A 50 -3.63 18.35 -9.83
N ILE A 51 -4.93 18.69 -9.87
CA ILE A 51 -5.96 18.00 -9.09
C ILE A 51 -6.05 16.53 -9.48
N ILE A 52 -6.07 16.23 -10.79
CA ILE A 52 -6.09 14.85 -11.30
C ILE A 52 -4.84 14.08 -10.86
N ALA A 53 -3.66 14.70 -10.91
CA ALA A 53 -2.42 14.08 -10.46
C ALA A 53 -2.47 13.72 -8.95
N VAL A 54 -2.97 14.63 -8.11
CA VAL A 54 -3.15 14.36 -6.67
C VAL A 54 -4.17 13.23 -6.43
N LEU A 55 -5.25 13.20 -7.21
CA LEU A 55 -6.23 12.11 -7.14
C LEU A 55 -5.62 10.75 -7.50
N MET A 56 -4.75 10.66 -8.50
CA MET A 56 -4.08 9.38 -8.83
C MET A 56 -3.14 8.89 -7.73
N ILE A 57 -2.37 9.82 -7.11
CA ILE A 57 -1.48 9.47 -6.00
C ILE A 57 -2.28 9.00 -4.80
N THR A 58 -3.32 9.75 -4.43
CA THR A 58 -4.18 9.38 -3.29
C THR A 58 -4.94 8.08 -3.56
N ALA A 59 -5.47 7.87 -4.77
CA ALA A 59 -6.12 6.61 -5.17
C ALA A 59 -5.19 5.40 -5.06
N SER A 60 -3.87 5.59 -5.21
CA SER A 60 -2.89 4.50 -5.05
C SER A 60 -2.65 4.15 -3.57
N VAL A 61 -2.74 5.12 -2.66
CA VAL A 61 -2.49 4.93 -1.21
C VAL A 61 -3.77 4.59 -0.44
N ILE A 62 -4.93 5.03 -0.93
CA ILE A 62 -6.26 4.81 -0.35
C ILE A 62 -6.54 3.33 -0.04
N PRO A 63 -6.25 2.33 -0.92
CA PRO A 63 -6.52 0.92 -0.63
C PRO A 63 -5.79 0.43 0.61
N ILE A 64 -4.55 0.88 0.82
CA ILE A 64 -3.73 0.52 1.99
C ILE A 64 -4.35 1.11 3.25
N LEU A 65 -4.76 2.39 3.19
CA LEU A 65 -5.42 3.07 4.30
C LEU A 65 -6.78 2.44 4.63
N ILE A 66 -7.58 2.11 3.61
CA ILE A 66 -8.87 1.43 3.75
C ILE A 66 -8.68 0.06 4.40
N VAL A 67 -7.75 -0.78 3.93
CA VAL A 67 -7.48 -2.10 4.53
C VAL A 67 -7.04 -1.95 6.00
N PHE A 68 -6.21 -0.95 6.30
CA PHE A 68 -5.81 -0.66 7.67
C PHE A 68 -7.01 -0.26 8.56
N LEU A 69 -7.87 0.64 8.08
CA LEU A 69 -9.07 1.08 8.81
C LEU A 69 -10.07 -0.08 8.98
N LEU A 70 -10.33 -0.85 7.93
CA LEU A 70 -11.19 -2.05 7.97
C LEU A 70 -10.67 -3.07 9.00
N ARG A 71 -9.36 -3.32 9.03
CA ARG A 71 -8.74 -4.18 10.07
C ARG A 71 -8.84 -3.58 11.46
N ARG A 72 -8.71 -2.25 11.61
CA ARG A 72 -8.69 -1.59 12.92
C ARG A 72 -10.06 -1.50 13.56
N PHE A 73 -11.10 -1.30 12.76
CA PHE A 73 -12.47 -1.08 13.24
C PHE A 73 -13.33 -2.35 13.29
N GLN A 74 -12.86 -3.51 12.79
CA GLN A 74 -13.63 -4.77 12.73
C GLN A 74 -15.05 -4.60 12.13
N CYS A 75 -15.33 -3.50 11.41
CA CYS A 75 -16.67 -3.07 11.04
C CYS A 75 -17.31 -3.88 9.92
N LEU A 76 -16.54 -4.74 9.26
CA LEU A 76 -17.10 -5.88 8.57
C LEU A 76 -16.27 -7.09 8.98
N LYS A 77 -16.97 -8.11 9.43
CA LYS A 77 -16.57 -9.50 9.27
C LYS A 77 -16.43 -9.77 7.76
N TYR A 78 -15.44 -9.14 7.12
CA TYR A 78 -14.92 -9.60 5.84
C TYR A 78 -14.30 -10.93 6.20
N ASP A 79 -15.10 -11.99 6.07
CA ASP A 79 -14.60 -13.33 5.81
C ASP A 79 -13.75 -13.21 4.54
N LEU A 80 -12.51 -12.75 4.71
CA LEU A 80 -11.42 -13.37 4.02
C LEU A 80 -11.39 -14.77 4.60
N ASP A 81 -12.28 -15.63 4.08
CA ASP A 81 -12.17 -17.08 4.09
C ASP A 81 -10.91 -17.42 3.26
N ILE A 82 -9.75 -16.93 3.73
CA ILE A 82 -8.55 -17.73 3.66
C ILE A 82 -8.97 -18.94 4.45
N HIS A 83 -9.35 -19.97 3.71
CA HIS A 83 -9.49 -21.30 4.21
C HIS A 83 -8.20 -21.59 4.97
N GLN A 84 -8.18 -21.31 6.28
CA GLN A 84 -7.09 -21.72 7.18
C GLN A 84 -7.00 -23.25 7.18
N GLY A 85 -7.98 -23.95 6.61
CA GLY A 85 -7.89 -25.36 6.23
C GLY A 85 -6.89 -25.68 5.09
N ALA A 86 -6.45 -24.71 4.28
CA ALA A 86 -5.44 -24.91 3.23
C ALA A 86 -4.02 -24.66 3.74
N ILE A 87 -3.85 -23.85 4.79
CA ILE A 87 -2.64 -23.89 5.63
C ILE A 87 -2.82 -25.04 6.62
N ARG A 88 -2.76 -26.27 6.08
CA ARG A 88 -2.26 -27.38 6.89
C ARG A 88 -0.84 -26.99 7.23
N ARG A 89 -0.69 -26.45 8.44
CA ARG A 89 0.58 -26.39 9.14
C ARG A 89 1.29 -27.70 8.82
N ILE A 90 2.46 -27.62 8.21
CA ILE A 90 3.33 -28.76 7.94
C ILE A 90 3.91 -29.16 9.31
N ASP A 91 3.02 -29.47 10.25
CA ASP A 91 3.34 -30.04 11.54
C ASP A 91 3.57 -31.51 11.27
N THR A 92 4.85 -31.84 11.25
CA THR A 92 5.43 -33.17 11.42
C THR A 92 5.18 -34.16 10.28
N THR A 93 6.24 -34.84 9.87
CA THR A 93 6.11 -35.97 8.95
C THR A 93 5.18 -36.99 9.60
N VAL A 94 4.38 -37.69 8.79
CA VAL A 94 3.39 -38.69 9.25
C VAL A 94 3.96 -39.66 10.31
N SER A 95 5.27 -39.90 10.28
CA SER A 95 6.00 -40.70 11.27
C SER A 95 5.91 -40.23 12.72
N THR A 96 5.80 -38.93 13.01
CA THR A 96 5.76 -38.44 14.41
C THR A 96 4.36 -38.55 15.01
N LYS A 97 3.31 -38.58 14.18
CA LYS A 97 1.92 -38.78 14.65
C LYS A 97 1.70 -40.18 15.23
N GLU A 98 2.25 -41.20 14.58
CA GLU A 98 2.13 -42.59 15.06
C GLU A 98 2.88 -42.80 16.38
N MET A 99 4.07 -42.21 16.57
CA MET A 99 4.83 -42.36 17.83
C MET A 99 4.14 -41.80 19.08
N MET A 100 3.27 -40.78 18.96
CA MET A 100 2.57 -40.23 20.12
C MET A 100 1.29 -41.00 20.43
N ALA A 101 0.68 -41.69 19.46
CA ALA A 101 -0.51 -42.50 19.67
C ALA A 101 -0.22 -43.72 20.56
N ASP A 102 0.99 -44.27 20.47
CA ASP A 102 1.41 -45.42 21.28
C ASP A 102 1.62 -45.03 22.76
N ILE A 103 2.00 -43.78 23.05
CA ILE A 103 2.25 -43.30 24.42
C ILE A 103 0.94 -43.15 25.20
N ASP A 104 -0.15 -42.76 24.53
CA ASP A 104 -1.46 -42.56 25.15
C ASP A 104 -2.22 -43.89 25.39
N GLN A 105 -1.85 -44.99 24.71
CA GLN A 105 -2.49 -46.30 24.89
C GLN A 105 -1.91 -47.11 26.06
N GLU A 106 -0.70 -46.81 26.50
CA GLU A 106 -0.05 -47.51 27.62
C GLU A 106 -0.47 -46.96 29.01
N GLU A 107 -1.22 -45.85 29.05
CA GLU A 107 -1.64 -45.19 30.31
C GLU A 107 -3.04 -45.65 30.82
N PHE A 108 -3.63 -46.70 30.24
CA PHE A 108 -4.92 -47.28 30.69
C PHE A 108 -4.84 -48.77 31.02
#